data_AF-A0A2H0N6N0-F1
#
_entry.id   AF-A0A2H0N6N0-F1
#
_cell.length_a   1.000
_cell.length_b   1.000
_cell.length_c   1.000
_cell.angle_alpha   90.00
_cell.angle_beta   90.00
_cell.angle_gamma   90.00
#
_symmetry.space_group_name_H-M   'P 1'
#
loop_
_entity.id
_entity.type
_entity.pdbx_description
1 polymer ?
#
loop_
_entity_poly.entity_id
_entity_poly.type
_entity_poly.pdbx_seq_one_letter_code
_entity_poly.pdbx_strand_id
1 'polypeptide(L)'
;MTQVSWQAKYLFSLLVCTMITLCVIALFTMLPGVAKADQCPSLGIGDLVSPSGASAVYLLGPGNKMYYFANPDIFSTWYKDFSSVKKVPANCLDTKGIGGPVPFRAGSRLVKRLNSPYVYAVLPGGQLERIENEDSAKKFYGQNWGQLVRDIADEAWTGYTVTERKLTDFHEGQVVRFQGKVYVVKDGSLHPVTGQLSLNIEKDVRDVNEADLEKLKVEEEVSEDAVVGTPVEQPAQADPYPQCNTNYVCVNNPGYGQQTYGKADDIPAGVSFLSCGECTYNSVTPAPAQ
;
A
#
# COMPACT_ATOMS: atom_id res chain seq x y z
N MET A 1 14.18 67.19 61.53
CA MET A 1 14.73 65.91 61.03
C MET A 1 13.60 64.88 60.86
N THR A 2 12.65 65.10 59.94
CA THR A 2 11.48 64.19 59.76
C THR A 2 11.06 63.97 58.30
N GLN A 3 11.61 64.70 57.33
CA GLN A 3 11.28 64.55 55.90
C GLN A 3 12.04 63.40 55.20
N VAL A 4 13.20 62.99 55.74
CA VAL A 4 14.07 61.95 55.13
C VAL A 4 13.49 60.54 55.31
N SER A 5 12.71 60.31 56.38
CA SER A 5 12.17 58.97 56.71
C SER A 5 10.97 58.55 55.86
N TRP A 6 10.25 59.51 55.25
CA TRP A 6 9.10 59.22 54.39
C TRP A 6 9.53 58.86 52.97
N GLN A 7 10.46 59.64 52.40
CA GLN A 7 11.04 59.40 51.07
C GLN A 7 11.78 58.05 51.01
N ALA A 8 12.51 57.68 52.08
CA ALA A 8 13.20 56.39 52.18
C ALA A 8 12.25 55.18 52.23
N LYS A 9 11.10 55.30 52.90
CA LYS A 9 10.08 54.23 52.96
C LYS A 9 9.38 54.05 51.61
N TYR A 10 9.10 55.16 50.90
CA TYR A 10 8.54 55.12 49.55
C TYR A 10 9.51 54.48 48.55
N LEU A 11 10.79 54.86 48.59
CA LEU A 11 11.82 54.27 47.74
C LEU A 11 12.01 52.76 48.00
N PHE A 12 12.00 52.35 49.28
CA PHE A 12 12.11 50.93 49.65
C PHE A 12 10.88 50.13 49.20
N SER A 13 9.68 50.67 49.39
CA SER A 13 8.44 50.03 48.92
C SER A 13 8.37 49.92 47.40
N LEU A 14 8.84 50.94 46.68
CA LEU A 14 8.86 50.93 45.21
C LEU A 14 9.83 49.86 44.69
N LEU A 15 11.02 49.74 45.30
CA LEU A 15 12.03 48.73 44.95
C LEU A 15 11.52 47.31 45.16
N VAL A 16 10.87 47.06 46.30
CA VAL A 16 10.28 45.74 46.61
C VAL A 16 9.17 45.39 45.63
N CYS A 17 8.28 46.33 45.28
CA CYS A 17 7.24 46.10 44.28
C CYS A 17 7.81 45.85 42.88
N THR A 18 8.85 46.57 42.46
CA THR A 18 9.50 46.35 41.16
C THR A 18 10.23 45.01 41.09
N MET A 19 10.84 44.57 42.21
CA MET A 19 11.49 43.25 42.27
C MET A 19 10.49 42.11 42.24
N ILE A 20 9.36 42.24 42.96
CA ILE A 20 8.30 41.21 42.95
C ILE A 20 7.67 41.11 41.55
N THR A 21 7.40 42.23 40.90
CA THR A 21 6.84 42.23 39.53
C THR A 21 7.81 41.63 38.51
N LEU A 22 9.11 41.92 38.60
CA LEU A 22 10.14 41.29 37.77
C LEU A 22 10.25 39.78 38.02
N CYS A 23 10.18 39.33 39.28
CA CYS A 23 10.18 37.90 39.61
C CYS A 23 8.95 37.17 39.07
N VAL A 24 7.76 37.78 39.14
CA VAL A 24 6.52 37.18 38.62
C VAL A 24 6.53 37.09 37.09
N ILE A 25 7.08 38.10 36.39
CA ILE A 25 7.24 38.06 34.93
C ILE A 25 8.25 36.96 34.53
N ALA A 26 9.37 36.82 35.25
CA ALA A 26 10.36 35.77 34.98
C ALA A 26 9.77 34.36 35.17
N LEU A 27 8.96 34.15 36.21
CA LEU A 27 8.24 32.88 36.44
C LEU A 27 7.19 32.58 35.35
N PHE A 28 6.61 33.60 34.72
CA PHE A 28 5.61 33.41 33.66
C PHE A 28 6.22 33.07 32.29
N THR A 29 7.52 33.33 32.09
CA THR A 29 8.23 32.96 30.84
C THR A 29 8.73 31.52 30.80
N MET A 30 8.68 30.79 31.92
CA MET A 30 8.96 29.36 31.99
C MET A 30 7.69 28.52 31.82
N LEU A 31 6.92 28.79 30.76
CA LEU A 31 5.94 27.81 30.32
C LEU A 31 6.71 26.63 29.72
N PRO A 32 6.50 25.37 30.18
CA PRO A 32 7.01 24.23 29.44
C PRO A 32 6.47 24.35 28.02
N GLY A 33 7.38 24.40 27.05
CA GLY A 33 7.00 24.49 25.65
C GLY A 33 5.97 23.39 25.37
N VAL A 34 4.76 23.77 24.99
CA VAL A 34 3.74 22.82 24.56
C VAL A 34 4.35 22.12 23.35
N ALA A 35 4.79 20.88 23.54
CA ALA A 35 5.24 20.04 22.44
C ALA A 35 4.11 20.05 21.41
N LYS A 36 4.39 20.55 20.20
CA LYS A 36 3.42 20.45 19.12
C LYS A 36 3.14 18.96 18.95
N ALA A 37 1.89 18.55 19.13
CA ALA A 37 1.48 17.24 18.69
C ALA A 37 1.82 17.15 17.20
N ASP A 38 2.64 16.18 16.82
CA ASP A 38 2.97 15.93 15.42
C ASP A 38 1.66 15.74 14.66
N GLN A 39 1.38 16.63 13.70
CA GLN A 39 0.17 16.53 12.89
C GLN A 39 0.33 15.36 11.92
N CYS A 40 -0.43 14.31 12.14
CA CYS A 40 -0.46 13.16 11.25
C CYS A 40 -1.20 13.51 9.94
N PRO A 41 -0.60 13.25 8.77
CA PRO A 41 -1.31 13.43 7.50
C PRO A 41 -2.46 12.42 7.39
N SER A 42 -3.41 12.69 6.48
CA SER A 42 -4.41 11.69 6.12
C SER A 42 -3.72 10.56 5.35
N LEU A 43 -3.94 9.33 5.82
CA LEU A 43 -3.30 8.11 5.32
C LEU A 43 -4.38 7.10 4.92
N GLY A 44 -4.32 6.65 3.67
CA GLY A 44 -5.28 5.70 3.09
C GLY A 44 -4.64 4.37 2.69
N ILE A 45 -5.48 3.38 2.37
CA ILE A 45 -5.03 2.13 1.75
C ILE A 45 -4.37 2.47 0.40
N GLY A 46 -3.25 1.81 0.09
CA GLY A 46 -2.42 2.08 -1.09
C GLY A 46 -1.29 3.08 -0.83
N ASP A 47 -1.33 3.84 0.27
CA ASP A 47 -0.28 4.80 0.57
C ASP A 47 1.03 4.11 0.94
N LEU A 48 2.14 4.63 0.39
CA LEU A 48 3.48 4.31 0.83
C LEU A 48 3.93 5.28 1.91
N VAL A 49 4.36 4.76 3.05
CA VAL A 49 4.78 5.55 4.21
C VAL A 49 6.14 5.12 4.73
N SER A 50 6.89 6.08 5.26
CA SER A 50 8.17 5.85 5.94
C SER A 50 8.18 6.66 7.24
N PRO A 51 8.51 6.06 8.40
CA PRO A 51 8.74 6.83 9.62
C PRO A 51 9.90 7.82 9.42
N SER A 52 9.73 9.03 9.92
CA SER A 52 10.76 10.07 9.83
C SER A 52 12.02 9.64 10.59
N GLY A 53 13.18 9.72 9.93
CA GLY A 53 14.45 9.25 10.48
C GLY A 53 14.73 7.76 10.29
N ALA A 54 13.81 6.99 9.73
CA ALA A 54 14.01 5.60 9.33
C ALA A 54 14.09 5.45 7.80
N SER A 55 14.65 4.34 7.33
CA SER A 55 14.69 3.95 5.91
C SER A 55 13.63 2.91 5.53
N ALA A 56 12.88 2.38 6.51
CA ALA A 56 11.87 1.37 6.28
C ALA A 56 10.67 1.96 5.53
N VAL A 57 10.24 1.29 4.46
CA VAL A 57 9.06 1.67 3.67
C VAL A 57 7.95 0.66 3.93
N TYR A 58 6.75 1.17 4.12
CA TYR A 58 5.54 0.38 4.33
C TYR A 58 4.47 0.76 3.32
N LEU A 59 3.75 -0.24 2.80
CA LEU A 59 2.48 -0.06 2.13
C LEU A 59 1.36 -0.17 3.16
N LEU A 60 0.45 0.80 3.19
CA LEU A 60 -0.79 0.69 3.93
C LEU A 60 -1.77 -0.19 3.16
N GLY A 61 -2.00 -1.40 3.65
CA GLY A 61 -2.83 -2.40 2.99
C GLY A 61 -4.16 -2.64 3.70
N PRO A 62 -4.80 -3.80 3.42
CA PRO A 62 -6.05 -4.21 4.05
C PRO A 62 -6.06 -4.07 5.57
N GLY A 63 -7.20 -3.62 6.12
CA GLY A 63 -7.36 -3.40 7.55
C GLY A 63 -6.46 -2.30 8.13
N ASN A 64 -6.00 -1.35 7.29
CA ASN A 64 -5.10 -0.25 7.66
C ASN A 64 -3.79 -0.72 8.30
N LYS A 65 -3.32 -1.92 7.91
CA LYS A 65 -2.08 -2.51 8.40
C LYS A 65 -0.90 -2.07 7.53
N MET A 66 0.27 -2.02 8.15
CA MET A 66 1.54 -1.74 7.50
C MET A 66 2.16 -3.04 6.96
N TYR A 67 2.30 -3.13 5.65
CA TYR A 67 3.02 -4.19 4.96
C TYR A 67 4.40 -3.70 4.58
N TYR A 68 5.45 -4.41 4.96
CA TYR A 68 6.82 -3.90 4.85
C TYR A 68 7.56 -4.46 3.64
N PHE A 69 8.37 -3.63 2.99
CA PHE A 69 9.32 -4.07 1.98
C PHE A 69 10.61 -4.52 2.68
N ALA A 70 10.89 -5.84 2.67
CA ALA A 70 12.04 -6.38 3.39
C ALA A 70 13.39 -5.90 2.84
N ASN A 71 13.45 -5.50 1.57
CA ASN A 71 14.61 -4.88 0.97
C ASN A 71 14.20 -3.97 -0.23
N PRO A 72 15.11 -3.11 -0.73
CA PRO A 72 14.83 -2.22 -1.86
C PRO A 72 14.57 -2.93 -3.19
N ASP A 73 15.07 -4.15 -3.39
CA ASP A 73 14.84 -4.90 -4.64
C ASP A 73 13.35 -5.27 -4.75
N ILE A 74 12.72 -5.74 -3.67
CA ILE A 74 11.27 -6.00 -3.62
C ILE A 74 10.51 -4.74 -4.00
N PHE A 75 10.82 -3.60 -3.35
CA PHE A 75 10.17 -2.32 -3.64
C PHE A 75 10.30 -1.94 -5.12
N SER A 76 11.49 -2.13 -5.71
CA SER A 76 11.74 -1.81 -7.13
C SER A 76 10.93 -2.63 -8.12
N THR A 77 10.43 -3.81 -7.72
CA THR A 77 9.55 -4.62 -8.58
C THR A 77 8.13 -4.10 -8.66
N TRP A 78 7.72 -3.24 -7.71
CA TRP A 78 6.37 -2.65 -7.63
C TRP A 78 6.34 -1.17 -7.98
N TYR A 79 7.41 -0.42 -7.68
CA TYR A 79 7.43 1.02 -7.84
C TYR A 79 8.67 1.48 -8.60
N LYS A 80 8.49 2.53 -9.41
CA LYS A 80 9.57 3.14 -10.20
C LYS A 80 10.70 3.68 -9.32
N ASP A 81 10.33 4.41 -8.27
CA ASP A 81 11.25 5.04 -7.33
C ASP A 81 10.51 5.38 -6.02
N PHE A 82 11.21 6.02 -5.09
CA PHE A 82 10.69 6.36 -3.76
C PHE A 82 9.90 7.68 -3.72
N SER A 83 9.58 8.33 -4.85
CA SER A 83 8.95 9.67 -4.86
C SER A 83 7.53 9.66 -4.29
N SER A 84 6.85 8.52 -4.33
CA SER A 84 5.51 8.31 -3.77
C SER A 84 5.52 8.02 -2.27
N VAL A 85 6.69 7.82 -1.65
CA VAL A 85 6.81 7.51 -0.23
C VAL A 85 6.62 8.75 0.63
N LYS A 86 5.56 8.77 1.43
CA LYS A 86 5.24 9.83 2.38
C LYS A 86 6.06 9.65 3.65
N LYS A 87 6.91 10.62 3.98
CA LYS A 87 7.58 10.67 5.30
C LYS A 87 6.58 11.14 6.34
N VAL A 88 6.40 10.35 7.39
CA VAL A 88 5.44 10.64 8.47
C VAL A 88 6.11 10.57 9.84
N PRO A 89 5.64 11.33 10.83
CA PRO A 89 6.06 11.15 12.22
C PRO A 89 5.80 9.70 12.68
N ALA A 90 6.72 9.12 13.46
CA ALA A 90 6.64 7.71 13.85
C ALA A 90 5.36 7.40 14.67
N ASN A 91 4.96 8.32 15.55
CA ASN A 91 3.74 8.22 16.36
C ASN A 91 2.44 8.13 15.52
N CYS A 92 2.47 8.56 14.25
CA CYS A 92 1.33 8.41 13.32
C CYS A 92 1.13 6.98 12.83
N LEU A 93 2.11 6.11 13.07
CA LEU A 93 2.13 4.71 12.65
C LEU A 93 1.98 3.74 13.82
N ASP A 94 2.18 4.18 15.07
CA ASP A 94 2.18 3.33 16.28
C ASP A 94 0.88 2.54 16.49
N THR A 95 -0.26 3.08 16.03
CA THR A 95 -1.57 2.41 16.16
C THR A 95 -1.86 1.41 15.04
N LYS A 96 -1.01 1.37 13.99
CA LYS A 96 -1.21 0.50 12.83
C LYS A 96 -0.57 -0.85 13.10
N GLY A 97 -1.35 -1.92 12.90
CA GLY A 97 -0.82 -3.28 12.98
C GLY A 97 0.12 -3.62 11.82
N ILE A 98 0.96 -4.65 11.99
CA ILE A 98 1.79 -5.17 10.90
C ILE A 98 1.00 -6.22 10.10
N GLY A 99 0.97 -6.07 8.78
CA GLY A 99 0.29 -6.97 7.84
C GLY A 99 1.16 -8.15 7.39
N GLY A 100 2.48 -7.94 7.33
CA GLY A 100 3.44 -8.93 6.84
C GLY A 100 4.41 -8.33 5.82
N PRO A 101 5.38 -9.12 5.33
CA PRO A 101 6.25 -8.70 4.24
C PRO A 101 5.50 -8.65 2.91
N VAL A 102 5.84 -7.69 2.07
CA VAL A 102 5.41 -7.65 0.67
C VAL A 102 6.26 -8.62 -0.15
N PRO A 103 5.67 -9.52 -0.96
CA PRO A 103 6.42 -10.41 -1.83
C PRO A 103 6.99 -9.65 -3.05
N PHE A 104 7.93 -10.26 -3.77
CA PHE A 104 8.31 -9.79 -5.10
C PHE A 104 7.08 -9.76 -6.03
N ARG A 105 7.04 -8.81 -6.98
CA ARG A 105 6.00 -8.79 -8.02
C ARG A 105 6.02 -10.09 -8.82
N ALA A 106 4.84 -10.61 -9.14
CA ALA A 106 4.70 -11.80 -9.96
C ALA A 106 5.52 -11.68 -11.26
N GLY A 107 6.27 -12.72 -11.61
CA GLY A 107 7.09 -12.79 -12.83
C GLY A 107 8.35 -11.91 -12.86
N SER A 108 8.61 -11.08 -11.84
CA SER A 108 9.77 -10.17 -11.81
C SER A 108 11.09 -10.84 -11.39
N ARG A 109 11.02 -11.76 -10.43
CA ARG A 109 12.17 -12.45 -9.83
C ARG A 109 11.84 -13.92 -9.61
N LEU A 110 12.89 -14.71 -9.48
CA LEU A 110 12.83 -16.07 -8.95
C LEU A 110 13.31 -16.04 -7.51
N VAL A 111 12.74 -16.87 -6.64
CA VAL A 111 13.09 -16.86 -5.22
C VAL A 111 13.50 -18.24 -4.73
N LYS A 112 14.34 -18.24 -3.69
CA LYS A 112 14.69 -19.44 -2.93
C LYS A 112 14.95 -19.08 -1.48
N ARG A 113 14.90 -20.08 -0.61
CA ARG A 113 15.46 -19.96 0.74
C ARG A 113 16.98 -20.08 0.66
N LEU A 114 17.68 -19.36 1.53
CA LEU A 114 19.14 -19.28 1.54
C LEU A 114 19.85 -20.65 1.45
N ASN A 115 19.35 -21.64 2.20
CA ASN A 115 19.94 -22.98 2.28
C ASN A 115 19.16 -24.06 1.49
N SER A 116 18.24 -23.66 0.60
CA SER A 116 17.47 -24.60 -0.23
C SER A 116 18.03 -24.68 -1.65
N PRO A 117 18.07 -25.87 -2.29
CA PRO A 117 18.39 -25.97 -3.71
C PRO A 117 17.19 -25.61 -4.61
N TYR A 118 15.98 -25.48 -4.06
CA TYR A 118 14.76 -25.26 -4.84
C TYR A 118 14.56 -23.78 -5.17
N VAL A 119 14.31 -23.53 -6.45
CA VAL A 119 13.99 -22.21 -7.01
C VAL A 119 12.51 -22.18 -7.38
N TYR A 120 11.87 -21.05 -7.10
CA TYR A 120 10.44 -20.86 -7.30
C TYR A 120 10.18 -19.62 -8.15
N ALA A 121 9.20 -19.74 -9.04
CA ALA A 121 8.58 -18.59 -9.68
C ALA A 121 7.60 -17.93 -8.70
N VAL A 122 7.56 -16.60 -8.72
CA VAL A 122 6.62 -15.83 -7.91
C VAL A 122 5.38 -15.55 -8.76
N LEU A 123 4.23 -16.01 -8.26
CA LEU A 123 2.89 -15.81 -8.81
C LEU A 123 2.15 -14.71 -8.01
N PRO A 124 0.98 -14.26 -8.47
CA PRO A 124 0.15 -13.30 -7.72
C PRO A 124 -0.09 -13.71 -6.27
N GLY A 125 -0.24 -12.71 -5.40
CA GLY A 125 -0.44 -12.92 -3.96
C GLY A 125 0.74 -13.56 -3.22
N GLY A 126 1.93 -13.64 -3.84
CA GLY A 126 3.10 -14.29 -3.23
C GLY A 126 3.06 -15.82 -3.29
N GLN A 127 2.22 -16.39 -4.15
CA GLN A 127 2.23 -17.84 -4.40
C GLN A 127 3.54 -18.25 -5.07
N LEU A 128 4.05 -19.42 -4.71
CA LEU A 128 5.30 -19.96 -5.25
C LEU A 128 5.04 -21.29 -5.96
N GLU A 129 5.45 -21.36 -7.23
CA GLU A 129 5.49 -22.61 -7.99
C GLU A 129 6.93 -23.02 -8.20
N ARG A 130 7.23 -24.29 -7.88
CA ARG A 130 8.59 -24.79 -7.98
C ARG A 130 8.99 -24.94 -9.45
N ILE A 131 10.20 -24.50 -9.79
CA ILE A 131 10.82 -24.77 -11.08
C ILE A 131 11.53 -26.13 -10.98
N GLU A 132 11.21 -27.03 -11.90
CA GLU A 132 11.68 -28.42 -11.80
C GLU A 132 13.19 -28.56 -12.01
N ASN A 133 13.72 -27.87 -13.02
CA ASN A 133 15.09 -27.98 -13.47
C ASN A 133 15.51 -26.74 -14.28
N GLU A 134 16.79 -26.69 -14.65
CA GLU A 134 17.35 -25.57 -15.42
C GLU A 134 16.70 -25.40 -16.80
N ASP A 135 16.28 -26.48 -17.45
CA ASP A 135 15.66 -26.41 -18.77
C ASP A 135 14.30 -25.71 -18.69
N SER A 136 13.53 -26.00 -17.64
CA SER A 136 12.28 -25.28 -17.34
C SER A 136 12.55 -23.81 -17.02
N ALA A 137 13.61 -23.52 -16.25
CA ALA A 137 14.01 -22.15 -15.95
C ALA A 137 14.40 -21.37 -17.22
N LYS A 138 15.20 -21.96 -18.11
CA LYS A 138 15.60 -21.37 -19.40
C LYS A 138 14.40 -21.17 -20.31
N LYS A 139 13.48 -22.14 -20.35
CA LYS A 139 12.26 -22.07 -21.17
C LYS A 139 11.38 -20.88 -20.78
N PHE A 140 11.09 -20.73 -19.49
CA PHE A 140 10.16 -19.70 -19.03
C PHE A 140 10.83 -18.36 -18.73
N TYR A 141 12.10 -18.32 -18.31
CA TYR A 141 12.75 -17.07 -17.88
C TYR A 141 13.96 -16.66 -18.72
N GLY A 142 14.32 -17.45 -19.73
CA GLY A 142 15.43 -17.19 -20.64
C GLY A 142 16.78 -17.67 -20.10
N GLN A 143 17.82 -17.54 -20.92
CA GLN A 143 19.16 -18.08 -20.61
C GLN A 143 19.78 -17.47 -19.35
N ASN A 144 19.41 -16.24 -19.01
CA ASN A 144 19.93 -15.50 -17.85
C ASN A 144 19.09 -15.68 -16.59
N TRP A 145 18.19 -16.68 -16.51
CA TRP A 145 17.30 -16.91 -15.37
C TRP A 145 18.03 -16.92 -14.00
N GLY A 146 19.27 -17.41 -13.96
CA GLY A 146 20.07 -17.45 -12.72
C GLY A 146 20.33 -16.07 -12.11
N GLN A 147 20.34 -15.01 -12.93
CA GLN A 147 20.48 -13.62 -12.46
C GLN A 147 19.21 -13.08 -11.81
N LEU A 148 18.08 -13.79 -11.96
CA LEU A 148 16.79 -13.42 -11.37
C LEU A 148 16.58 -14.03 -10.00
N VAL A 149 17.38 -15.03 -9.63
CA VAL A 149 17.26 -15.73 -8.35
C VAL A 149 17.63 -14.79 -7.21
N ARG A 150 16.78 -14.73 -6.19
CA ARG A 150 16.99 -13.99 -4.94
C ARG A 150 16.85 -14.93 -3.76
N ASP A 151 17.82 -14.86 -2.87
CA ASP A 151 17.71 -15.47 -1.55
C ASP A 151 16.79 -14.61 -0.68
N ILE A 152 15.80 -15.26 -0.08
CA ILE A 152 14.83 -14.64 0.80
C ILE A 152 15.14 -15.07 2.23
N ALA A 153 15.26 -14.08 3.13
CA ALA A 153 15.42 -14.31 4.56
C ALA A 153 14.16 -14.94 5.17
N ASP A 154 14.30 -15.70 6.25
CA ASP A 154 13.21 -16.49 6.82
C ASP A 154 12.03 -15.62 7.28
N GLU A 155 12.29 -14.41 7.77
CA GLU A 155 11.26 -13.46 8.19
C GLU A 155 10.41 -12.99 7.00
N ALA A 156 11.07 -12.70 5.87
CA ALA A 156 10.42 -12.27 4.63
C ALA A 156 9.71 -13.44 3.93
N TRP A 157 10.11 -14.69 4.16
CA TRP A 157 9.47 -15.87 3.57
C TRP A 157 8.00 -16.01 4.00
N THR A 158 7.60 -15.43 5.12
CA THR A 158 6.20 -15.46 5.60
C THR A 158 5.20 -14.77 4.68
N GLY A 159 5.66 -13.94 3.74
CA GLY A 159 4.84 -13.34 2.69
C GLY A 159 4.64 -14.22 1.47
N TYR A 160 5.15 -15.45 1.50
CA TYR A 160 5.07 -16.39 0.38
C TYR A 160 4.39 -17.69 0.79
N THR A 161 3.61 -18.25 -0.14
CA THR A 161 2.95 -19.55 0.04
C THR A 161 3.42 -20.52 -1.03
N VAL A 162 4.13 -21.57 -0.63
CA VAL A 162 4.53 -22.64 -1.55
C VAL A 162 3.32 -23.47 -1.94
N THR A 163 3.02 -23.51 -3.23
CA THR A 163 1.96 -24.37 -3.75
C THR A 163 2.48 -25.80 -3.95
N GLU A 164 1.56 -26.75 -4.09
CA GLU A 164 1.92 -28.14 -4.44
C GLU A 164 2.26 -28.29 -5.93
N ARG A 165 2.05 -27.24 -6.74
CA ARG A 165 2.27 -27.26 -8.19
C ARG A 165 3.71 -26.93 -8.54
N LYS A 166 4.11 -27.45 -9.70
CA LYS A 166 5.34 -27.06 -10.39
C LYS A 166 4.97 -26.13 -11.53
N LEU A 167 5.89 -25.24 -11.87
CA LEU A 167 5.72 -24.35 -13.01
C LEU A 167 5.79 -25.17 -14.31
N THR A 168 4.69 -25.22 -15.07
CA THR A 168 4.59 -25.95 -16.34
C THR A 168 4.43 -25.07 -17.55
N ASP A 169 4.07 -23.80 -17.36
CA ASP A 169 3.68 -22.86 -18.41
C ASP A 169 4.13 -21.43 -18.05
N PHE A 170 4.01 -20.52 -19.01
CA PHE A 170 4.09 -19.09 -18.73
C PHE A 170 2.96 -18.70 -17.77
N HIS A 171 3.26 -17.84 -16.80
CA HIS A 171 2.34 -17.58 -15.70
C HIS A 171 2.04 -16.09 -15.53
N GLU A 172 0.98 -15.81 -14.77
CA GLU A 172 0.48 -14.46 -14.47
C GLU A 172 1.59 -13.50 -14.02
N GLY A 173 1.60 -12.29 -14.58
CA GLY A 173 2.51 -11.19 -14.25
C GLY A 173 3.88 -11.26 -14.95
N GLN A 174 4.17 -12.35 -15.64
CA GLN A 174 5.41 -12.48 -16.40
C GLN A 174 5.43 -11.52 -17.59
N VAL A 175 6.54 -10.80 -17.76
CA VAL A 175 6.72 -9.85 -18.86
C VAL A 175 7.72 -10.43 -19.87
N VAL A 176 7.32 -10.54 -21.14
CA VAL A 176 8.10 -11.19 -22.19
C VAL A 176 8.23 -10.29 -23.42
N ARG A 177 9.30 -10.49 -24.18
CA ARG A 177 9.45 -9.92 -25.52
C ARG A 177 9.02 -10.93 -26.57
N PHE A 178 8.16 -10.51 -27.49
CA PHE A 178 7.69 -11.33 -28.60
C PHE A 178 7.56 -10.46 -29.85
N GLN A 179 8.20 -10.87 -30.96
CA GLN A 179 8.16 -10.14 -32.24
C GLN A 179 8.51 -8.64 -32.09
N GLY A 180 9.49 -8.35 -31.24
CA GLY A 180 9.97 -7.00 -30.95
C GLY A 180 9.09 -6.16 -30.02
N LYS A 181 7.91 -6.65 -29.62
CA LYS A 181 7.00 -5.97 -28.68
C LYS A 181 7.05 -6.58 -27.29
N VAL A 182 6.61 -5.83 -26.28
CA VAL A 182 6.55 -6.29 -24.89
C VAL A 182 5.11 -6.71 -24.57
N TYR A 183 4.99 -7.85 -23.90
CA TYR A 183 3.73 -8.43 -23.47
C TYR A 183 3.80 -8.77 -21.99
N VAL A 184 2.67 -8.69 -21.30
CA VAL A 184 2.46 -9.34 -20.02
C VAL A 184 1.61 -10.59 -20.22
N VAL A 185 1.95 -11.66 -19.51
CA VAL A 185 1.13 -12.88 -19.47
C VAL A 185 0.05 -12.65 -18.43
N LYS A 186 -1.20 -12.68 -18.88
CA LYS A 186 -2.38 -12.54 -18.04
C LYS A 186 -3.47 -13.51 -18.48
N ASP A 187 -4.08 -14.21 -17.53
CA ASP A 187 -5.15 -15.19 -17.76
C ASP A 187 -4.76 -16.28 -18.79
N GLY A 188 -3.46 -16.60 -18.89
CA GLY A 188 -2.91 -17.56 -19.84
C GLY A 188 -2.70 -17.04 -21.28
N SER A 189 -2.94 -15.75 -21.52
CA SER A 189 -2.80 -15.07 -22.80
C SER A 189 -1.71 -13.98 -22.74
N LEU A 190 -1.21 -13.59 -23.91
CA LEU A 190 -0.28 -12.47 -24.07
C LEU A 190 -1.07 -11.18 -24.30
N HIS A 191 -0.87 -10.20 -23.43
CA HIS A 191 -1.45 -8.87 -23.57
C HIS A 191 -0.35 -7.87 -23.93
N PRO A 192 -0.41 -7.20 -25.10
CA PRO A 192 0.54 -6.17 -25.47
C PRO A 192 0.57 -5.06 -24.43
N VAL A 193 1.75 -4.64 -23.99
CA VAL A 193 1.88 -3.51 -23.06
C VAL A 193 2.11 -2.22 -23.84
N THR A 194 1.27 -1.22 -23.59
CA THR A 194 1.32 0.08 -24.25
C THR A 194 1.96 1.14 -23.37
N GLY A 195 2.42 2.22 -24.01
CA GLY A 195 3.06 3.34 -23.34
C GLY A 195 4.55 3.11 -23.10
N GLN A 196 5.16 4.07 -22.39
CA GLN A 196 6.56 3.98 -21.98
C GLN A 196 6.63 3.23 -20.66
N LEU A 197 7.30 2.07 -20.67
CA LEU A 197 7.56 1.30 -19.47
C LEU A 197 8.54 2.03 -18.55
N SER A 198 8.35 1.90 -17.24
CA SER A 198 9.39 2.28 -16.30
C SER A 198 10.64 1.40 -16.48
N LEU A 199 11.81 1.97 -16.18
CA LEU A 199 13.09 1.24 -16.23
C LEU A 199 13.12 -0.02 -15.37
N ASN A 200 12.29 -0.10 -14.33
CA ASN A 200 12.22 -1.28 -13.47
C ASN A 200 11.46 -2.40 -14.17
N ILE A 201 10.34 -2.09 -14.84
CA ILE A 201 9.60 -3.07 -15.66
C ILE A 201 10.39 -3.46 -16.90
N GLU A 202 11.13 -2.54 -17.54
CA GLU A 202 12.00 -2.89 -18.67
C GLU A 202 13.07 -3.94 -18.30
N LYS A 203 13.64 -3.85 -17.10
CA LYS A 203 14.59 -4.86 -16.57
C LYS A 203 13.91 -6.20 -16.27
N ASP A 204 12.59 -6.20 -16.12
CA ASP A 204 11.78 -7.37 -15.86
C ASP A 204 11.36 -8.13 -17.13
N VAL A 205 11.54 -7.53 -18.32
CA VAL A 205 11.22 -8.17 -19.60
C VAL A 205 12.15 -9.36 -19.85
N ARG A 206 11.56 -10.50 -20.20
CA ARG A 206 12.26 -11.75 -20.51
C ARG A 206 12.33 -11.98 -22.01
N ASP A 207 13.55 -12.21 -22.50
CA ASP A 207 13.78 -12.76 -23.82
C ASP A 207 13.78 -14.30 -23.71
N VAL A 208 12.72 -14.92 -24.22
CA VAL A 208 12.51 -16.37 -24.23
C VAL A 208 12.37 -16.86 -25.67
N ASN A 209 12.21 -18.18 -25.86
CA ASN A 209 12.01 -18.73 -27.19
C ASN A 209 10.65 -18.28 -27.76
N GLU A 210 10.66 -17.55 -28.87
CA GLU A 210 9.43 -17.05 -29.51
C GLU A 210 8.49 -18.20 -29.93
N ALA A 211 9.01 -19.37 -30.30
CA ALA A 211 8.19 -20.53 -30.66
C ALA A 211 7.38 -21.10 -29.47
N ASP A 212 7.79 -20.82 -28.24
CA ASP A 212 7.00 -21.15 -27.05
C ASP A 212 5.90 -20.10 -26.80
N LEU A 213 6.13 -18.85 -27.17
CA LEU A 213 5.16 -17.76 -27.07
C LEU A 213 4.09 -17.80 -28.17
N GLU A 214 4.42 -18.29 -29.37
CA GLU A 214 3.48 -18.48 -30.49
C GLU A 214 2.29 -19.40 -30.15
N LYS A 215 2.42 -20.20 -29.09
CA LYS A 215 1.36 -21.11 -28.59
C LYS A 215 0.29 -20.36 -27.78
N LEU A 216 0.61 -19.17 -27.27
CA LEU A 216 -0.29 -18.37 -26.45
C LEU A 216 -1.14 -17.48 -27.36
N LYS A 217 -2.39 -17.26 -26.94
CA LYS A 217 -3.26 -16.30 -27.62
C LYS A 217 -2.78 -14.89 -27.33
N VAL A 218 -2.88 -14.02 -28.32
CA VAL A 218 -2.69 -12.58 -28.12
C VAL A 218 -4.07 -11.95 -27.93
N GLU A 219 -4.21 -11.21 -26.85
CA GLU A 219 -5.45 -10.52 -26.48
C GLU A 219 -5.25 -9.00 -26.49
N GLU A 220 -6.23 -8.27 -25.95
CA GLU A 220 -6.26 -6.82 -25.93
C GLU A 220 -5.09 -6.21 -25.17
N GLU A 221 -4.72 -4.99 -25.57
CA GLU A 221 -3.61 -4.27 -24.98
C GLU A 221 -3.93 -3.76 -23.58
N VAL A 222 -2.88 -3.63 -22.76
CA VAL A 222 -2.97 -3.17 -21.37
C VAL A 222 -1.95 -2.07 -21.08
N SER A 223 -2.18 -1.31 -20.02
CA SER A 223 -1.23 -0.32 -19.50
C SER A 223 -0.17 -0.96 -18.60
N GLU A 224 0.89 -0.22 -18.28
CA GLU A 224 1.90 -0.64 -17.30
C GLU A 224 1.28 -0.95 -15.92
N ASP A 225 0.24 -0.24 -15.49
CA ASP A 225 -0.42 -0.49 -14.19
C ASP A 225 -0.97 -1.91 -14.09
N ALA A 226 -1.47 -2.46 -15.20
CA ALA A 226 -1.93 -3.85 -15.25
C ALA A 226 -0.78 -4.87 -15.16
N VAL A 227 0.45 -4.46 -15.56
CA VAL A 227 1.67 -5.28 -15.40
C VAL A 227 2.14 -5.29 -13.95
N VAL A 228 2.07 -4.12 -13.30
CA VAL A 228 2.48 -3.96 -11.90
C VAL A 228 1.54 -4.74 -10.98
N GLY A 229 0.22 -4.58 -11.15
CA GLY A 229 -0.77 -5.21 -10.28
C GLY A 229 -0.77 -4.61 -8.87
N THR A 230 -1.27 -5.35 -7.88
CA THR A 230 -1.35 -4.90 -6.48
C THR A 230 -0.35 -5.67 -5.58
N PRO A 231 0.47 -4.98 -4.77
CA PRO A 231 1.51 -5.63 -3.95
C PRO A 231 0.98 -6.58 -2.88
N VAL A 232 -0.21 -6.28 -2.38
CA VAL A 232 -0.90 -7.08 -1.39
C VAL A 232 -2.34 -7.20 -1.87
N GLU A 233 -2.77 -8.42 -2.16
CA GLU A 233 -4.16 -8.69 -2.49
C GLU A 233 -5.02 -8.31 -1.29
N GLN A 234 -6.05 -7.49 -1.52
CA GLN A 234 -7.09 -7.37 -0.51
C GLN A 234 -7.74 -8.76 -0.40
N PRO A 235 -7.91 -9.33 0.80
CA PRO A 235 -8.80 -10.47 0.93
C PRO A 235 -10.10 -10.06 0.25
N ALA A 236 -10.61 -10.88 -0.67
CA ALA A 236 -11.91 -10.63 -1.29
C ALA A 236 -12.86 -10.25 -0.14
N GLN A 237 -13.29 -8.99 -0.10
CA GLN A 237 -14.17 -8.52 0.95
C GLN A 237 -15.34 -9.50 0.91
N ALA A 238 -15.50 -10.29 1.97
CA ALA A 238 -16.60 -11.24 2.03
C ALA A 238 -17.84 -10.43 1.72
N ASP A 239 -18.51 -10.78 0.62
CA ASP A 239 -19.63 -10.01 0.12
C ASP A 239 -20.55 -9.71 1.32
N PRO A 240 -20.64 -8.45 1.77
CA PRO A 240 -21.34 -8.14 3.00
C PRO A 240 -22.85 -8.35 2.83
N TYR A 241 -23.30 -8.47 1.58
CA TYR A 241 -24.69 -8.65 1.19
C TYR A 241 -24.83 -9.82 0.21
N PRO A 242 -24.49 -11.06 0.63
CA PRO A 242 -24.54 -12.24 -0.23
C PRO A 242 -25.96 -12.57 -0.67
N GLN A 243 -26.98 -12.04 0.01
CA GLN A 243 -28.38 -12.13 -0.37
C GLN A 243 -28.74 -11.33 -1.64
N CYS A 244 -27.88 -10.40 -2.08
CA CYS A 244 -28.17 -9.52 -3.20
C CYS A 244 -27.56 -10.02 -4.51
N ASN A 245 -28.41 -10.44 -5.45
CA ASN A 245 -27.99 -10.84 -6.79
C ASN A 245 -27.79 -9.66 -7.76
N THR A 246 -27.74 -8.43 -7.23
CA THR A 246 -27.54 -7.17 -7.95
C THR A 246 -26.14 -6.62 -7.68
N ASN A 247 -25.57 -5.83 -8.61
CA ASN A 247 -24.25 -5.21 -8.40
C ASN A 247 -24.25 -4.07 -7.36
N TYR A 248 -25.41 -3.56 -7.00
CA TYR A 248 -25.59 -2.45 -6.07
C TYR A 248 -26.41 -2.84 -4.84
N VAL A 249 -26.22 -2.08 -3.76
CA VAL A 249 -27.00 -2.15 -2.53
C VAL A 249 -27.37 -0.75 -2.06
N CYS A 250 -28.57 -0.62 -1.50
CA CYS A 250 -29.02 0.58 -0.83
C CYS A 250 -28.81 0.40 0.67
N VAL A 251 -28.12 1.36 1.29
CA VAL A 251 -27.87 1.39 2.72
C VAL A 251 -28.27 2.75 3.29
N ASN A 252 -28.63 2.82 4.56
CA ASN A 252 -28.77 4.06 5.29
C ASN A 252 -27.45 4.36 6.03
N ASN A 253 -26.82 5.47 5.67
CA ASN A 253 -25.59 5.95 6.28
C ASN A 253 -25.93 6.98 7.38
N PRO A 254 -25.61 6.71 8.65
CA PRO A 254 -25.84 7.66 9.75
C PRO A 254 -25.23 9.04 9.45
N GLY A 255 -26.08 10.05 9.32
CA GLY A 255 -25.67 11.43 9.02
C GLY A 255 -25.71 11.82 7.54
N TYR A 256 -25.80 10.84 6.62
CA TYR A 256 -25.83 11.09 5.17
C TYR A 256 -27.08 10.55 4.47
N GLY A 257 -27.92 9.78 5.18
CA GLY A 257 -29.18 9.24 4.66
C GLY A 257 -28.97 8.04 3.74
N GLN A 258 -29.93 7.80 2.85
CA GLN A 258 -29.91 6.65 1.95
C GLN A 258 -28.89 6.84 0.83
N GLN A 259 -28.02 5.84 0.64
CA GLN A 259 -26.96 5.87 -0.35
C GLN A 259 -26.85 4.52 -1.06
N THR A 260 -26.64 4.59 -2.38
CA THR A 260 -26.32 3.43 -3.21
C THR A 260 -24.81 3.19 -3.20
N TYR A 261 -24.39 1.95 -2.95
CA TYR A 261 -23.00 1.52 -3.11
C TYR A 261 -22.93 0.34 -4.07
N GLY A 262 -21.85 0.25 -4.87
CA GLY A 262 -21.48 -0.99 -5.54
C GLY A 262 -21.03 -2.02 -4.50
N LYS A 263 -21.39 -3.28 -4.69
CA LYS A 263 -21.01 -4.36 -3.76
C LYS A 263 -19.49 -4.63 -3.71
N ALA A 264 -18.76 -4.20 -4.74
CA ALA A 264 -17.31 -4.26 -4.80
C ALA A 264 -16.61 -3.01 -4.26
N ASP A 265 -17.37 -1.97 -3.88
CA ASP A 265 -16.83 -0.74 -3.32
C ASP A 265 -16.58 -0.88 -1.81
N ASP A 266 -15.77 0.02 -1.24
CA ASP A 266 -15.56 0.09 0.20
C ASP A 266 -16.78 0.74 0.89
N ILE A 267 -17.71 -0.11 1.36
CA ILE A 267 -18.95 0.33 2.03
C ILE A 267 -18.62 0.74 3.48
N PRO A 268 -18.94 1.98 3.91
CA PRO A 268 -18.59 2.46 5.24
C PRO A 268 -19.11 1.57 6.38
N ALA A 269 -18.32 1.41 7.44
CA ALA A 269 -18.76 0.69 8.63
C ALA A 269 -19.91 1.43 9.36
N GLY A 270 -20.86 0.68 9.93
CA GLY A 270 -21.97 1.25 10.69
C GLY A 270 -23.18 1.72 9.86
N VAL A 271 -23.17 1.49 8.54
CA VAL A 271 -24.36 1.64 7.70
C VAL A 271 -25.35 0.49 7.94
N SER A 272 -26.65 0.75 7.77
CA SER A 272 -27.68 -0.28 7.86
C SER A 272 -28.22 -0.62 6.47
N PHE A 273 -28.20 -1.90 6.10
CA PHE A 273 -28.77 -2.40 4.85
C PHE A 273 -30.26 -2.06 4.72
N LEU A 274 -30.69 -1.61 3.53
CA LEU A 274 -32.09 -1.33 3.21
C LEU A 274 -32.64 -2.28 2.15
N SER A 275 -31.98 -2.36 0.99
CA SER A 275 -32.45 -3.19 -0.13
C SER A 275 -31.32 -3.56 -1.10
N CYS A 276 -31.55 -4.62 -1.87
CA CYS A 276 -30.71 -4.93 -3.03
C CYS A 276 -31.05 -3.96 -4.19
N GLY A 277 -30.04 -3.49 -4.92
CA GLY A 277 -30.17 -2.49 -5.97
C GLY A 277 -29.95 -1.07 -5.47
N GLU A 278 -30.28 -0.10 -6.33
CA GLU A 278 -30.12 1.32 -6.03
C GLU A 278 -31.18 1.83 -5.04
N CYS A 279 -30.87 2.87 -4.27
CA CYS A 279 -31.86 3.54 -3.44
C CYS A 279 -32.91 4.24 -4.32
N THR A 280 -34.19 3.89 -4.14
CA THR A 280 -35.30 4.57 -4.81
C THR A 280 -35.75 5.77 -3.97
N TYR A 281 -35.44 6.97 -4.45
CA TYR A 281 -35.97 8.19 -3.85
C TYR A 281 -37.43 8.36 -4.26
N ASN A 282 -38.37 7.99 -3.40
CA ASN A 282 -39.76 8.42 -3.59
C ASN A 282 -39.84 9.90 -3.23
N SER A 283 -39.95 10.77 -4.23
CA SER A 283 -40.31 12.18 -3.99
C SER A 283 -41.64 12.20 -3.26
N VAL A 284 -41.64 12.63 -2.00
CA VAL A 284 -42.88 12.84 -1.26
C VAL A 284 -43.57 14.02 -1.93
N THR A 285 -44.57 13.75 -2.77
CA THR A 285 -45.47 14.78 -3.27
C THR A 285 -46.16 15.37 -2.04
N PRO A 286 -46.01 16.66 -1.73
CA PRO A 286 -46.68 17.25 -0.58
C PRO A 286 -48.18 17.03 -0.74
N ALA A 287 -48.85 16.53 0.31
CA ALA A 287 -50.30 16.43 0.31
C ALA A 287 -50.88 17.81 -0.03
N PRO A 288 -51.86 17.91 -0.95
CA PRO A 288 -52.44 19.20 -1.29
C PRO A 288 -52.97 19.85 -0.01
N ALA A 289 -52.56 21.09 0.22
CA ALA A 289 -53.12 21.90 1.29
C ALA A 289 -54.65 21.97 1.10
N GLN A 290 -55.38 21.75 2.19
CA GLN A 290 -56.82 21.55 2.23
C GLN A 290 -57.63 22.61 1.48
#